data_AF-A0A1C6FVX2-F1
#
_entry.id   AF-A0A1C6FVX2-F1
#
_cell.length_a   1.000
_cell.length_b   1.000
_cell.length_c   1.000
_cell.angle_alpha   90.00
_cell.angle_beta   90.00
_cell.angle_gamma   90.00
#
_symmetry.space_group_name_H-M   'P 1'
#
loop_
_entity.id
_entity.type
_entity.pdbx_description
1 polymer ?
#
loop_
_entity_poly.entity_id
_entity_poly.type
_entity_poly.pdbx_seq_one_letter_code
_entity_poly.pdbx_strand_id
1 'polypeptide(L)' 'MKVRYKGESFGVLGLRNNKIYECLSVEYGLLRVIDESEEDDGILYSAINPRPLDGSSPGGKWEIVEDDELGTLKKAING' A
#
# COMPACT_ATOMS: atom_id res chain seq x y z
N MET A 1 6.75 0.72 -9.24
CA MET A 1 5.45 1.43 -9.22
C MET A 1 5.38 2.28 -7.94
N LYS A 2 4.54 3.32 -7.88
CA LYS A 2 4.43 4.19 -6.67
C LYS A 2 2.99 4.44 -6.30
N VAL A 3 2.71 4.33 -5.00
CA VAL A 3 1.38 4.57 -4.42
C VAL A 3 1.48 5.51 -3.25
N ARG A 4 0.44 6.33 -3.05
CA ARG A 4 0.28 7.18 -1.88
C ARG A 4 -0.76 6.57 -0.96
N TYR A 5 -0.43 6.42 0.31
CA TYR A 5 -1.39 6.01 1.31
C TYR A 5 -2.24 7.21 1.77
N LYS A 6 -3.56 7.07 1.74
CA LYS A 6 -4.53 8.08 2.20
C LYS A 6 -5.42 7.43 3.26
N GLY A 7 -5.11 7.66 4.52
CA GLY A 7 -5.80 7.02 5.63
C GLY A 7 -5.20 7.41 6.97
N GLU A 8 -5.68 6.79 8.04
CA GLU A 8 -5.09 6.98 9.36
C GLU A 8 -3.71 6.33 9.41
N SER A 9 -2.71 7.03 9.95
CA SER A 9 -1.38 6.46 10.13
C SER A 9 -1.43 5.35 11.18
N PHE A 10 -0.85 4.18 10.90
CA PHE A 10 -0.88 3.06 11.83
C PHE A 10 0.48 2.34 11.89
N GLY A 11 0.71 1.63 13.00
CA GLY A 11 1.98 0.97 13.28
C GLY A 11 3.12 1.95 13.63
N VAL A 12 4.10 1.47 14.40
CA VAL A 12 5.34 2.23 14.66
C VAL A 12 6.15 2.34 13.37
N LEU A 13 6.13 1.29 12.55
CA LEU A 13 6.81 1.22 11.26
C LEU A 13 5.84 1.01 10.08
N GLY A 14 4.53 1.20 10.28
CA GLY A 14 3.52 0.99 9.22
C GLY A 14 3.27 2.23 8.36
N LEU A 15 2.11 2.27 7.72
CA LEU A 15 1.77 3.32 6.75
C LEU A 15 1.47 4.67 7.40
N ARG A 16 1.91 5.75 6.73
CA ARG A 16 1.76 7.15 7.15
C ARG A 16 0.88 7.91 6.17
N ASN A 17 -0.08 8.65 6.71
CA ASN A 17 -1.03 9.42 5.92
C ASN A 17 -0.33 10.37 4.92
N ASN A 18 -0.79 10.38 3.67
CA ASN A 18 -0.26 11.13 2.53
C ASN A 18 1.18 10.81 2.11
N LYS A 19 1.84 9.81 2.72
CA LYS A 19 3.18 9.40 2.30
C LYS A 19 3.11 8.57 1.03
N ILE A 20 4.10 8.78 0.16
CA ILE A 20 4.29 8.01 -1.07
C ILE A 20 5.25 6.88 -0.73
N TYR A 21 4.90 5.70 -1.20
CA TYR A 21 5.63 4.47 -1.00
C TYR A 21 5.96 3.81 -2.33
N GLU A 22 7.08 3.08 -2.34
CA GLU A 22 7.47 2.26 -3.47
C GLU A 22 6.73 0.93 -3.41
N CYS A 23 6.04 0.60 -4.50
CA CYS A 23 5.35 -0.67 -4.68
C CYS A 23 6.19 -1.54 -5.62
N LEU A 24 6.67 -2.67 -5.09
CA LEU A 24 7.49 -3.63 -5.80
C LEU A 24 6.65 -4.47 -6.76
N SER A 25 5.52 -4.99 -6.29
CA SER A 25 4.67 -5.91 -7.04
C SER A 25 3.24 -5.94 -6.49
N VAL A 26 2.33 -6.53 -7.27
CA VAL A 26 0.98 -6.87 -6.82
C VAL A 26 0.84 -8.39 -6.85
N GLU A 27 0.46 -8.97 -5.72
CA GLU A 27 0.34 -10.41 -5.54
C GLU A 27 -1.00 -10.73 -4.86
N TYR A 28 -1.82 -11.60 -5.44
CA TYR A 28 -3.10 -12.02 -4.86
C TYR A 28 -4.07 -10.88 -4.46
N GLY A 29 -4.01 -9.73 -5.15
CA GLY A 29 -4.81 -8.55 -4.80
C GLY A 29 -4.25 -7.74 -3.61
N LEU A 30 -3.00 -8.02 -3.23
CA LEU A 30 -2.23 -7.28 -2.24
C LEU A 30 -1.10 -6.51 -2.94
N LEU A 31 -0.77 -5.33 -2.46
CA LEU A 31 0.37 -4.54 -2.90
C LEU A 31 1.55 -4.84 -1.98
N ARG A 32 2.69 -5.21 -2.55
CA ARG A 32 3.95 -5.32 -1.83
C ARG A 32 4.66 -3.98 -1.83
N VAL A 33 4.76 -3.36 -0.65
CA VAL A 33 5.16 -1.96 -0.48
C VAL A 33 6.31 -1.86 0.52
N ILE A 34 7.32 -1.06 0.20
CA ILE A 34 8.38 -0.70 1.16
C ILE A 34 7.83 0.39 2.09
N ASP A 35 7.49 0.03 3.33
CA ASP A 35 6.99 0.98 4.35
C ASP A 35 8.10 1.54 5.26
N GLU A 36 7.77 2.10 6.43
CA GLU A 36 8.77 2.69 7.35
C GLU A 36 9.66 1.65 8.02
N SER A 37 9.32 0.36 7.93
CA SER A 37 10.18 -0.73 8.38
C SER A 37 11.42 -0.85 7.50
N GLU A 38 11.37 -0.28 6.28
CA GLU A 38 12.43 -0.32 5.27
C GLU A 38 12.92 -1.75 4.98
N GLU A 39 12.05 -2.75 5.16
CA GLU A 39 12.34 -4.13 4.80
C GLU A 39 12.49 -4.24 3.28
N ASP A 40 13.68 -4.64 2.80
CA ASP A 40 14.02 -4.76 1.37
C ASP A 40 13.00 -5.59 0.57
N ASP A 41 12.37 -6.59 1.19
CA ASP A 41 11.38 -7.46 0.53
C ASP A 41 9.97 -6.84 0.49
N GLY A 42 9.74 -5.74 1.22
CA GLY A 42 8.46 -5.06 1.33
C GLY A 42 7.38 -5.85 2.08
N ILE A 43 6.34 -5.14 2.51
CA ILE A 43 5.20 -5.69 3.25
C ILE A 43 3.95 -5.71 2.37
N LEU A 44 3.18 -6.79 2.49
CA LEU A 44 1.93 -6.95 1.77
C LEU A 44 0.79 -6.21 2.47
N TYR A 45 0.17 -5.29 1.74
CA TYR A 45 -1.02 -4.57 2.16
C TYR A 45 -2.17 -4.82 1.20
N SER A 46 -3.41 -4.82 1.71
CA SER A 46 -4.60 -4.92 0.86
C SER A 46 -4.65 -3.78 -0.16
N ALA A 47 -4.96 -4.09 -1.42
CA ALA A 47 -5.13 -3.09 -2.48
C ALA A 47 -6.38 -2.22 -2.31
N ILE A 48 -7.40 -2.75 -1.65
CA ILE A 48 -8.70 -2.09 -1.49
C ILE A 48 -8.83 -1.39 -0.13
N ASN A 49 -8.22 -1.95 0.91
CA ASN A 49 -8.29 -1.40 2.27
C ASN A 49 -7.01 -1.72 3.07
N PRO A 50 -5.89 -1.01 2.81
CA PRO A 50 -4.68 -1.11 3.61
C PRO A 50 -4.97 -0.78 5.08
N ARG A 51 -4.86 -1.77 5.97
CA ARG A 51 -5.14 -1.66 7.40
C ARG A 51 -4.28 -2.66 8.20
N PRO A 52 -4.03 -2.41 9.49
CA PRO A 52 -3.34 -3.37 10.34
C PRO A 52 -4.20 -4.62 10.57
N LEU A 53 -3.56 -5.79 10.62
CA LEU A 53 -4.23 -7.08 10.84
C LEU A 53 -4.92 -7.17 12.20
N ASP A 54 -4.37 -6.52 13.21
CA ASP A 54 -4.93 -6.42 14.57
C ASP A 54 -6.20 -5.54 14.64
N GLY A 55 -6.50 -4.80 13.56
CA GLY A 55 -7.70 -3.96 13.50
C GLY A 55 -7.62 -2.67 14.33
N SER A 56 -6.44 -2.34 14.85
CA SER A 56 -6.15 -1.12 15.62
C SER A 56 -6.36 0.20 14.85
N SER A 57 -6.58 0.13 13.53
CA SER A 57 -6.93 1.29 12.71
C SER A 57 -7.98 0.90 11.65
N PRO A 58 -8.90 1.81 11.28
CA PRO A 58 -9.83 1.61 10.17
C PRO A 58 -9.13 1.44 8.82
N GLY A 59 -7.86 1.84 8.72
CA GLY A 59 -7.06 1.76 7.49
C GLY A 59 -7.23 2.98 6.60
N GLY A 60 -7.08 2.76 5.29
CA GLY A 60 -7.11 3.81 4.29
C GLY A 60 -7.34 3.31 2.89
N LYS A 61 -6.90 4.10 1.92
CA LYS A 61 -6.94 3.79 0.49
C LYS A 61 -5.62 4.14 -0.17
N TRP A 62 -5.35 3.48 -1.28
CA TRP A 62 -4.22 3.80 -2.14
C TRP A 62 -4.62 4.82 -3.20
N GLU A 63 -3.75 5.77 -3.45
CA GLU A 63 -3.80 6.70 -4.59
C GLU A 63 -2.61 6.38 -5.50
N ILE A 64 -2.88 6.09 -6.77
CA ILE A 64 -1.84 5.71 -7.73
C ILE A 64 -1.06 6.96 -8.10
N VAL A 65 0.25 6.96 -7.81
CA VAL A 65 1.17 8.04 -8.18
C VAL A 65 1.87 7.69 -9.48
N GLU A 66 2.29 6.43 -9.63
CA GLU A 66 2.98 5.91 -10.81
C GLU A 66 2.60 4.45 -10.99
N ASP A 67 1.95 4.13 -12.11
CA ASP A 67 1.58 2.76 -12.49
C ASP A 67 2.54 2.23 -13.56
N ASP A 68 2.55 0.92 -13.71
CA ASP A 68 3.24 0.25 -14.81
C ASP A 68 2.41 0.36 -16.12
N GLU A 69 3.04 0.14 -17.27
CA GLU A 69 2.38 0.16 -18.59
C GLU A 69 1.17 -0.80 -18.66
N LEU A 70 1.18 -1.88 -17.88
CA LEU A 70 0.08 -2.85 -17.81
C LEU A 70 -1.12 -2.41 -16.94
N GLY A 71 -1.01 -1.27 -16.25
CA GLY A 71 -2.05 -0.75 -15.34
C GLY A 71 -2.31 -1.67 -14.15
N THR A 72 -1.24 -2.28 -13.62
CA THR A 72 -1.29 -3.31 -12.57
C THR A 72 -1.88 -2.76 -11.28
N LEU A 73 -1.48 -1.56 -10.82
CA LEU A 73 -2.06 -0.98 -9.60
C LEU A 73 -3.53 -0.60 -9.83
N LYS A 74 -3.84 -0.03 -11.00
CA LYS A 74 -5.21 0.35 -11.35
C LYS A 74 -6.17 -0.85 -11.30
N LYS A 75 -5.76 -2.00 -11.83
CA LYS A 75 -6.53 -3.25 -11.77
C LYS A 75 -6.64 -3.80 -10.35
N ALA A 76 -5.60 -3.67 -9.53
CA ALA A 76 -5.63 -4.16 -8.15
C ALA A 76 -6.53 -3.30 -7.24
N ILE A 77 -6.49 -1.98 -7.41
CA ILE A 77 -7.17 -1.01 -6.53
C ILE A 77 -8.63 -0.78 -6.95
N ASN A 78 -8.94 -0.85 -8.25
CA ASN A 78 -10.31 -0.66 -8.77
C ASN A 78 -10.95 -1.97 -9.26
N GLY A 79 -10.29 -3.11 -9.08
CA GLY A 79 -10.76 -4.43 -9.51
C GLY A 79 -11.85 -4.99 -8.62
#